data_AF-A0A653BPH9-F1
#
_entry.id   AF-A0A653BPH9-F1
#
_cell.length_a   1.000
_cell.length_b   1.000
_cell.length_c   1.000
_cell.angle_alpha   90.00
_cell.angle_beta   90.00
_cell.angle_gamma   90.00
#
_symmetry.space_group_name_H-M   'P 1'
#
loop_
_entity.id
_entity.type
_entity.pdbx_description
1 polymer ?
#
loop_
_entity_poly.entity_id
_entity_poly.type
_entity_poly.pdbx_seq_one_letter_code
_entity_poly.pdbx_strand_id
1 'polypeptide(L)' 'IGGSKISNLRFADDITLIAASQEGLVALFNILEQHSAAYGLGINYNNTKIETTIIIEK' A
#
# COMPACT_ATOMS: atom_id res chain seq x y z
N ILE A 1 -19.44 -25.22 25.07
CA ILE A 1 -18.04 -24.97 24.67
C ILE A 1 -17.80 -25.79 23.42
N GLY A 2 -17.68 -25.17 22.23
CA GLY A 2 -17.63 -25.95 20.98
C GLY A 2 -17.59 -25.14 19.69
N GLY A 3 -16.79 -24.08 19.64
CA GLY A 3 -16.52 -23.37 18.39
C GLY A 3 -15.19 -22.66 18.47
N SER A 4 -14.17 -23.16 17.75
CA SER A 4 -12.95 -22.40 17.55
C SER A 4 -13.25 -21.28 16.57
N LYS A 5 -13.30 -20.05 17.09
CA LYS A 5 -13.41 -18.85 16.28
C LYS A 5 -12.09 -18.64 15.53
N ILE A 6 -11.96 -19.22 14.34
CA ILE A 6 -10.88 -18.86 13.42
C ILE A 6 -11.26 -17.53 12.78
N SER A 7 -10.86 -16.43 13.41
CA SER A 7 -10.87 -15.10 12.83
C SER A 7 -9.48 -14.75 12.35
N ASN A 8 -8.91 -15.54 11.44
CA ASN A 8 -7.76 -15.08 10.67
C ASN A 8 -8.25 -14.70 9.27
N LEU A 9 -9.02 -13.62 9.24
CA LEU A 9 -9.36 -12.92 8.00
C LEU A 9 -8.10 -12.16 7.61
N ARG A 10 -7.21 -12.79 6.84
CA ARG A 10 -6.11 -12.03 6.21
C ARG A 10 -6.74 -11.17 5.13
N PHE A 11 -7.02 -9.92 5.47
CA PHE A 11 -7.07 -8.86 4.48
C PHE A 11 -5.66 -8.76 3.90
N ALA A 12 -5.50 -8.94 2.59
CA ALA A 12 -4.23 -8.63 1.94
C ALA A 12 -3.97 -7.13 2.14
N ASP A 13 -2.84 -6.81 2.77
CA ASP A 13 -2.34 -5.46 3.07
C ASP A 13 -1.37 -4.94 2.01
N ASP A 14 -1.02 -5.78 1.04
CA ASP A 14 -0.12 -5.43 -0.06
C ASP A 14 -0.78 -4.44 -1.04
N ILE A 15 -0.16 -3.29 -1.24
CA ILE A 15 -0.59 -2.24 -2.17
C ILE A 15 0.55 -1.91 -3.13
N THR A 16 0.26 -1.87 -4.43
CA THR A 16 1.22 -1.46 -5.48
C THR A 16 0.76 -0.14 -6.11
N LEU A 17 1.62 0.89 -6.09
CA LEU A 17 1.37 2.19 -6.73
C LEU A 17 2.16 2.31 -8.04
N ILE A 18 1.53 2.83 -9.09
CA ILE A 18 2.16 3.07 -10.39
C ILE A 18 1.91 4.53 -10.79
N ALA A 19 2.98 5.26 -11.11
CA ALA A 19 2.91 6.63 -11.61
C ALA A 19 3.92 6.84 -12.74
N ALA A 20 3.65 7.82 -13.61
CA ALA A 20 4.53 8.18 -14.72
C ALA A 20 5.77 9.00 -14.29
N SER A 21 5.80 9.49 -13.04
CA SER A 21 6.92 10.25 -12.49
C SER A 21 7.07 10.04 -10.99
N GLN A 22 8.22 10.43 -10.44
CA GLN A 22 8.49 10.39 -9.01
C GLN A 22 7.52 11.30 -8.24
N GLU A 23 7.22 12.49 -8.77
CA GLU A 23 6.28 13.43 -8.17
C GLU A 23 4.86 12.86 -8.15
N GLY A 24 4.46 12.16 -9.22
CA GLY A 24 3.19 11.44 -9.28
C GLY A 24 3.12 10.32 -8.23
N LEU A 25 4.22 9.60 -8.03
CA LEU A 25 4.30 8.54 -7.01
C LEU A 25 4.18 9.12 -5.59
N VAL A 26 4.85 10.24 -5.31
CA VAL A 26 4.77 10.94 -4.01
C VAL A 26 3.34 11.43 -3.75
N ALA A 27 2.68 12.01 -4.76
CA ALA A 27 1.30 12.47 -4.62
C ALA A 27 0.34 11.31 -4.31
N LEU A 28 0.46 10.18 -5.03
CA LEU A 28 -0.34 8.97 -4.78
C LEU A 28 -0.06 8.38 -3.40
N PHE A 29 1.20 8.34 -2.98
CA PHE A 29 1.61 7.83 -1.68
C PHE A 29 1.01 8.67 -0.53
N ASN A 30 1.04 9.99 -0.63
CA ASN A 30 0.45 10.88 0.39
C ASN A 30 -1.07 10.70 0.50
N ILE A 31 -1.77 10.51 -0.63
CA ILE A 31 -3.21 10.23 -0.64
C ILE A 31 -3.49 8.89 0.05
N LEU A 32 -2.69 7.87 -0.26
CA LEU A 32 -2.82 6.55 0.36
C LEU A 32 -2.61 6.63 1.88
N GLU A 33 -1.57 7.33 2.33
CA GLU A 33 -1.29 7.50 3.76
C GLU A 33 -2.45 8.21 4.48
N GLN A 34 -2.94 9.31 3.91
CA GLN A 34 -4.07 10.04 4.49
C GLN A 34 -5.35 9.19 4.54
N HIS A 35 -5.64 8.43 3.49
CA HIS A 35 -6.82 7.57 3.43
C HIS A 35 -6.70 6.40 4.42
N SER A 36 -5.52 5.78 4.51
CA SER A 36 -5.20 4.72 5.47
C SER A 36 -5.39 5.20 6.91
N ALA A 37 -4.89 6.40 7.22
CA ALA A 37 -5.05 7.01 8.54
C ALA A 37 -6.53 7.23 8.93
N ALA A 38 -7.39 7.55 7.97
CA ALA A 38 -8.84 7.70 8.22
C ALA A 38 -9.52 6.38 8.64
N TYR A 39 -8.94 5.23 8.26
CA TYR A 39 -9.35 3.90 8.71
C TYR A 39 -8.57 3.39 9.94
N GLY A 40 -7.72 4.23 10.55
CA GLY A 40 -6.86 3.84 11.68
C GLY A 40 -5.71 2.90 11.29
N LEU A 41 -5.38 2.85 10.00
CA LEU A 41 -4.29 2.05 9.45
C LEU A 41 -3.05 2.92 9.23
N GLY A 42 -1.87 2.33 9.40
CA GLY A 42 -0.58 2.97 9.15
C GLY A 42 0.18 2.24 8.04
N ILE A 43 0.99 2.97 7.28
CA ILE A 43 1.87 2.36 6.28
C ILE A 43 3.15 1.86 6.95
N ASN A 44 3.53 0.62 6.66
CA ASN A 44 4.81 0.07 7.10
C ASN A 44 5.93 0.46 6.12
N TYR A 45 6.65 1.53 6.44
CA TYR A 45 7.78 2.02 5.65
C TYR A 45 8.93 1.01 5.50
N ASN A 46 9.14 0.12 6.47
CA ASN A 46 10.22 -0.88 6.40
C ASN A 46 9.95 -1.97 5.35
N ASN A 47 8.68 -2.27 5.11
CA ASN A 47 8.24 -3.24 4.09
C ASN A 47 7.88 -2.56 2.76
N THR A 48 7.80 -1.23 2.72
CA THR A 48 7.49 -0.48 1.50
C THR A 48 8.73 -0.42 0.60
N LYS A 49 8.64 -1.00 -0.60
CA LYS A 49 9.71 -0.94 -1.60
C LYS A 49 9.29 -0.01 -2.74
N ILE A 50 10.15 0.96 -3.06
CA ILE A 50 9.99 1.80 -4.25
C ILE A 50 10.77 1.15 -5.39
N GLU A 51 10.08 0.76 -6.45
CA GLU A 51 10.70 0.29 -7.70
C GLU A 51 10.38 1.29 -8.82
N THR A 52 11.42 1.89 -9.40
CA THR A 52 11.29 2.82 -10.52
C THR A 52 11.58 2.07 -11.81
N THR A 53 10.54 1.81 -12.60
CA THR A 53 10.70 1.29 -13.97
C THR A 53 10.60 2.45 -14.95
N ILE A 54 11.75 2.90 -15.47
CA ILE A 54 11.78 3.87 -16.57
C ILE A 54 11.35 3.12 -17.85
N ILE A 55 10.12 3.34 -18.30
CA ILE A 55 9.67 2.86 -19.61
C ILE A 55 10.29 3.78 -20.66
N ILE A 56 11.39 3.33 -21.27
CA ILE A 56 11.91 3.96 -22.49
C ILE A 56 11.02 3.46 -23.63
N GLU A 57 10.12 4.32 -24.13
CA GLU A 57 9.45 4.05 -25.40
C GLU A 57 10.52 3.93 -26.48
N LYS A 58 10.56 2.78 -27.17
CA LYS A 58 11.51 2.48 -28.24
C LYS A 58 10.91 2.84 -29.60
#